data_AF-A0A975B9F5-F1
#
_entry.id   AF-A0A975B9F5-F1
#
_cell.length_a   1.000
_cell.length_b   1.000
_cell.length_c   1.000
_cell.angle_alpha   90.00
_cell.angle_beta   90.00
_cell.angle_gamma   90.00
#
_symmetry.space_group_name_H-M   'P 1'
#
loop_
_entity.id
_entity.type
_entity.pdbx_description
1 polymer ?
#
loop_
_entity_poly.entity_id
_entity_poly.type
_entity_poly.pdbx_seq_one_letter_code
_entity_poly.pdbx_strand_id
1 'polypeptide(L)'
;MIWKKQTISAKINTGFEMVLIFLTISTILSYSGINHIVKHAHEVIKGNELDGNLAQKEVDHLNWAQELNTMLINNDLSQMKIETSPHECEFGKWLYSDKRNNIQNLISSLKPILENIESPHAKLHESSANIIQLYKNDLHPDIQKKAFEIYKNETQPNLKEMQNLLDQIRNQARQNIMTDEQILIASRQTRFNVAVIGIIAIISGVVLAFLIIRNISKILREITGELTTGAGQISAVSNEIASSSQELARRASDQADALKETAVNVNNIAVSGKNMAKLTLGAKQRMNENIDKSARSLTALIELTQNINQIEQDSEKIKNIIKVIDEISFQTNLLALNAAVEAARAGEAGSGFAVVAGEVRNLAVRSAKAAQDTQYLLEETTTSIKSGASALRQVNDDFKDIVKSAAILGEKTASITNASVKQSNQLENIKDSTTQLETITQQNAAAAEQFSAAVEELSSQASVSLEIVNRLALLTGDKK
;
A
#
# COMPACT_ATOMS: atom_id res chain seq x y z
N MET A 1 -14.06 -18.96 -27.00
CA MET A 1 -13.08 -18.82 -25.90
C MET A 1 -12.05 -17.71 -26.12
N ILE A 2 -11.63 -17.42 -27.36
CA ILE A 2 -10.56 -16.46 -27.68
C ILE A 2 -10.90 -15.01 -27.26
N TRP A 3 -12.16 -14.58 -27.42
CA TRP A 3 -12.58 -13.19 -27.15
C TRP A 3 -12.50 -12.77 -25.67
N LYS A 4 -12.62 -13.71 -24.71
CA LYS A 4 -12.52 -13.37 -23.27
C LYS A 4 -11.09 -13.08 -22.82
N LYS A 5 -10.07 -13.64 -23.49
CA LYS A 5 -8.65 -13.51 -23.11
C LYS A 5 -7.91 -12.36 -23.82
N GLN A 6 -8.57 -11.65 -24.73
CA GLN A 6 -7.96 -10.52 -25.44
C GLN A 6 -7.96 -9.24 -24.59
N THR A 7 -6.89 -8.45 -24.75
CA THR A 7 -6.77 -7.11 -24.16
C THR A 7 -7.85 -6.18 -24.70
N ILE A 8 -8.16 -5.10 -23.97
CA ILE A 8 -9.14 -4.09 -24.41
C ILE A 8 -8.73 -3.49 -25.77
N SER A 9 -7.44 -3.20 -25.95
CA SER A 9 -6.89 -2.73 -27.23
C SER A 9 -7.14 -3.70 -28.38
N ALA A 10 -6.90 -5.00 -28.18
CA ALA A 10 -7.15 -6.01 -29.21
C ALA A 10 -8.65 -6.07 -29.59
N LYS A 11 -9.56 -5.96 -28.61
CA LYS A 11 -11.01 -5.95 -28.85
C LYS A 11 -11.45 -4.74 -29.67
N ILE A 12 -10.94 -3.54 -29.33
CA ILE A 12 -11.22 -2.30 -30.06
C ILE A 12 -10.71 -2.41 -31.51
N ASN A 13 -9.47 -2.88 -31.70
CA ASN A 13 -8.90 -3.06 -33.03
C ASN A 13 -9.73 -4.04 -33.88
N THR A 14 -10.10 -5.21 -33.34
CA THR A 14 -10.97 -6.14 -34.08
C THR A 14 -12.33 -5.54 -34.44
N GLY A 15 -12.89 -4.65 -33.61
CA GLY A 15 -14.14 -3.96 -33.90
C GLY A 15 -13.98 -2.99 -35.09
N PHE A 16 -12.93 -2.16 -35.08
CA PHE A 16 -12.62 -1.24 -36.17
C PHE A 16 -12.28 -1.97 -37.47
N GLU A 17 -11.48 -3.04 -37.41
CA GLU A 17 -11.15 -3.87 -38.57
C GLU A 17 -12.41 -4.48 -39.21
N MET A 18 -13.35 -4.98 -38.40
CA MET A 18 -14.59 -5.55 -38.91
C MET A 18 -15.45 -4.50 -39.64
N VAL A 19 -15.54 -3.28 -39.10
CA VAL A 19 -16.25 -2.17 -39.76
C VAL A 19 -15.57 -1.78 -41.08
N LEU A 20 -14.24 -1.70 -41.10
CA LEU A 20 -13.45 -1.42 -42.30
C LEU A 20 -13.65 -2.49 -43.39
N ILE A 21 -13.71 -3.77 -43.01
CA ILE A 21 -14.02 -4.88 -43.93
C ILE A 21 -15.40 -4.70 -44.55
N PHE A 22 -16.44 -4.42 -43.74
CA PHE A 22 -17.80 -4.18 -44.25
C PHE A 22 -17.88 -2.98 -45.20
N LEU A 23 -17.21 -1.87 -44.86
CA LEU A 23 -17.14 -0.70 -45.73
C LEU A 23 -16.47 -1.04 -47.06
N THR A 24 -15.34 -1.74 -47.02
CA THR A 24 -14.60 -2.14 -48.22
C THR A 24 -15.43 -3.05 -49.12
N ILE A 25 -16.11 -4.06 -48.55
CA ILE A 25 -17.01 -4.96 -49.29
C ILE A 25 -18.17 -4.18 -49.92
N SER A 26 -18.79 -3.26 -49.16
CA SER A 26 -19.89 -2.42 -49.66
C SER A 26 -19.44 -1.53 -50.83
N THR A 27 -18.26 -0.93 -50.73
CA THR A 27 -17.68 -0.11 -51.81
C THR A 27 -17.40 -0.94 -53.06
N ILE A 28 -16.78 -2.13 -52.92
CA ILE A 28 -16.49 -3.02 -54.04
C ILE A 28 -17.77 -3.46 -54.76
N LEU A 29 -18.80 -3.89 -54.01
CA LEU A 29 -20.06 -4.33 -54.59
C LEU A 29 -20.84 -3.19 -55.26
N SER A 30 -20.86 -2.02 -54.62
CA SER A 30 -21.47 -0.82 -55.21
C SER A 30 -20.78 -0.44 -56.52
N TYR A 31 -19.44 -0.39 -56.50
CA TYR A 31 -18.64 -0.07 -57.68
C TYR A 31 -18.85 -1.09 -58.81
N SER A 32 -18.77 -2.39 -58.51
CA SER A 32 -18.97 -3.45 -59.49
C SER A 32 -20.38 -3.44 -60.07
N GLY A 33 -21.41 -3.27 -59.24
CA GLY A 33 -22.80 -3.23 -59.69
C GLY A 33 -23.11 -2.01 -60.55
N ILE A 34 -22.61 -0.82 -60.17
CA ILE A 34 -22.75 0.40 -60.99
C ILE A 34 -22.03 0.22 -62.33
N ASN A 35 -20.79 -0.31 -62.32
CA ASN A 35 -20.03 -0.49 -63.56
C ASN A 35 -20.70 -1.49 -64.51
N HIS A 36 -21.31 -2.55 -63.98
CA HIS A 36 -22.11 -3.49 -64.75
C HIS A 36 -23.32 -2.80 -65.40
N ILE A 37 -24.05 -1.97 -64.64
CA ILE A 37 -25.20 -1.21 -65.15
C ILE A 37 -24.79 -0.22 -66.24
N VAL A 38 -23.72 0.55 -66.03
CA VAL A 38 -23.23 1.57 -66.98
C VAL A 38 -22.78 0.92 -68.29
N LYS A 39 -22.06 -0.21 -68.22
CA LYS A 39 -21.61 -0.93 -69.42
C LYS A 39 -22.79 -1.37 -70.28
N HIS A 40 -23.78 -2.01 -69.67
CA HIS A 40 -24.96 -2.49 -70.40
C HIS A 40 -25.82 -1.34 -70.94
N ALA A 41 -26.01 -0.26 -70.17
CA ALA A 41 -26.72 0.93 -70.65
C ALA A 41 -26.08 1.52 -71.92
N HIS A 42 -24.75 1.52 -72.01
CA HIS A 42 -24.03 1.96 -73.20
C HIS A 42 -24.26 1.06 -74.42
N GLU A 43 -24.33 -0.26 -74.20
CA GLU A 43 -24.65 -1.25 -75.25
C GLU A 43 -26.08 -1.05 -75.78
N VAL A 44 -27.06 -0.79 -74.89
CA VAL A 44 -28.44 -0.46 -75.27
C VAL A 44 -28.53 0.81 -76.12
N ILE A 45 -27.87 1.89 -75.69
CA ILE A 45 -27.89 3.17 -76.41
C ILE A 45 -27.37 3.00 -77.84
N LYS A 46 -26.20 2.35 -78.00
CA LYS A 46 -25.58 2.15 -79.32
C LYS A 46 -26.39 1.23 -80.22
N GLY A 47 -27.00 0.18 -79.66
CA GLY A 47 -27.84 -0.73 -80.43
C GLY A 47 -29.14 -0.08 -80.92
N ASN A 48 -29.78 0.75 -80.09
CA ASN A 48 -30.98 1.52 -80.49
C ASN A 48 -30.64 2.58 -81.55
N GLU A 49 -29.50 3.27 -81.43
CA GLU A 49 -29.00 4.21 -82.43
C GLU A 49 -28.77 3.52 -83.79
N LEU A 50 -28.25 2.29 -83.78
CA LEU A 50 -28.05 1.49 -84.98
C LEU A 50 -29.38 1.11 -85.64
N ASP A 51 -30.34 0.55 -84.90
CA ASP A 51 -31.64 0.16 -85.45
C ASP A 51 -32.37 1.36 -86.06
N GLY A 52 -32.39 2.50 -85.36
CA GLY A 52 -32.99 3.74 -85.86
C GLY A 52 -32.32 4.26 -87.14
N ASN A 53 -30.98 4.30 -87.17
CA ASN A 53 -30.25 4.74 -88.36
C ASN A 53 -30.48 3.83 -89.57
N LEU A 54 -30.44 2.51 -89.37
CA LEU A 54 -30.65 1.54 -90.46
C LEU A 54 -32.09 1.57 -90.99
N ALA A 55 -33.08 1.74 -90.10
CA ALA A 55 -34.47 1.94 -90.51
C ALA A 55 -34.61 3.18 -91.41
N GLN A 56 -33.96 4.29 -91.05
CA GLN A 56 -33.96 5.49 -91.89
C GLN A 56 -33.28 5.26 -93.23
N LYS A 57 -32.13 4.57 -93.25
CA LYS A 57 -31.44 4.27 -94.51
C LYS A 57 -32.23 3.32 -95.41
N GLU A 58 -33.02 2.41 -94.86
CA GLU A 58 -33.98 1.59 -95.63
C GLU A 58 -35.01 2.48 -96.34
N VAL A 59 -35.59 3.44 -95.60
CA VAL A 59 -36.55 4.41 -96.13
C VAL A 59 -35.91 5.27 -97.23
N ASP A 60 -34.67 5.73 -97.04
CA ASP A 60 -33.93 6.50 -98.04
C ASP A 60 -33.79 5.72 -99.36
N HIS A 61 -33.50 4.41 -99.30
CA HIS A 61 -33.39 3.54 -100.48
C HIS A 61 -34.73 3.25 -101.16
N LEU A 62 -35.82 3.15 -100.39
CA LEU A 62 -37.17 3.03 -100.95
C LEU A 62 -37.58 4.29 -101.70
N ASN A 63 -37.30 5.46 -101.13
CA ASN A 63 -37.55 6.75 -101.79
C ASN A 63 -36.70 6.89 -103.06
N TRP A 64 -35.41 6.55 -102.99
CA TRP A 64 -34.51 6.55 -104.15
C TRP A 64 -35.01 5.62 -105.27
N ALA A 65 -35.47 4.41 -104.94
CA ALA A 65 -36.01 3.48 -105.93
C ALA A 65 -37.34 3.96 -106.55
N GLN A 66 -38.14 4.69 -105.76
CA GLN A 66 -39.38 5.32 -106.21
C GLN A 66 -39.11 6.51 -107.15
N GLU A 67 -38.08 7.32 -106.86
CA GLU A 67 -37.62 8.39 -107.75
C GLU A 67 -37.14 7.83 -109.09
N LEU A 68 -36.35 6.75 -109.07
CA LEU A 68 -35.92 6.04 -110.27
C LEU A 68 -37.10 5.49 -111.09
N ASN A 69 -38.12 4.92 -110.43
CA ASN A 69 -39.33 4.47 -111.11
C ASN A 69 -40.13 5.63 -111.73
N THR A 70 -40.24 6.75 -111.01
CA THR A 70 -40.94 7.95 -111.50
C THR A 70 -40.25 8.53 -112.73
N MET A 71 -38.91 8.52 -112.75
CA MET A 71 -38.11 8.87 -113.92
C MET A 71 -38.44 7.97 -115.13
N LEU A 72 -38.49 6.64 -114.91
CA LEU A 72 -38.82 5.68 -115.97
C LEU A 72 -40.22 5.88 -116.57
N ILE A 73 -41.18 6.37 -115.79
CA ILE A 73 -42.55 6.64 -116.24
C ILE A 73 -42.64 7.96 -117.02
N ASN A 74 -42.03 9.03 -116.51
CA ASN A 74 -42.21 10.40 -117.03
C ASN A 74 -41.24 10.77 -118.17
N ASN A 75 -40.20 9.96 -118.40
CA ASN A 75 -39.18 10.16 -119.45
C ASN A 75 -38.45 11.52 -119.37
N ASP A 76 -38.33 12.07 -118.16
CA ASP A 76 -37.70 13.36 -117.89
C ASP A 76 -36.35 13.16 -117.19
N LEU A 77 -35.27 13.47 -117.93
CA LEU A 77 -33.88 13.42 -117.46
C LEU A 77 -33.42 14.73 -116.79
N SER A 78 -34.25 15.78 -116.82
CA SER A 78 -33.84 17.12 -116.38
C SER A 78 -33.91 17.35 -114.86
N GLN A 79 -34.54 16.44 -114.12
CA GLN A 79 -34.59 16.46 -112.64
C GLN A 79 -33.69 15.41 -111.98
N MET A 80 -32.43 15.32 -112.40
CA MET A 80 -31.50 14.28 -111.90
C MET A 80 -30.88 14.63 -110.54
N LYS A 81 -31.22 13.85 -109.50
CA LYS A 81 -30.40 13.65 -108.28
C LYS A 81 -30.37 12.18 -107.82
N ILE A 82 -30.36 11.24 -108.77
CA ILE A 82 -30.24 9.81 -108.45
C ILE A 82 -28.74 9.48 -108.28
N GLU A 83 -28.33 9.20 -107.05
CA GLU A 83 -26.96 8.77 -106.76
C GLU A 83 -26.73 7.34 -107.29
N THR A 84 -25.65 7.16 -108.04
CA THR A 84 -25.30 5.90 -108.71
C THR A 84 -24.06 5.24 -108.12
N SER A 85 -23.38 5.92 -107.21
CA SER A 85 -22.26 5.35 -106.47
C SER A 85 -22.75 4.67 -105.18
N PRO A 86 -22.41 3.39 -104.98
CA PRO A 86 -22.71 2.69 -103.72
C PRO A 86 -21.91 3.24 -102.53
N HIS A 87 -20.92 4.12 -102.73
CA HIS A 87 -20.17 4.72 -101.62
C HIS A 87 -20.70 6.11 -101.22
N GLU A 88 -21.39 6.80 -102.13
CA GLU A 88 -21.82 8.18 -101.89
C GLU A 88 -23.23 8.28 -101.30
N CYS A 89 -24.02 7.21 -101.39
CA CYS A 89 -25.29 7.12 -100.70
C CYS A 89 -25.07 7.09 -99.18
N GLU A 90 -26.05 7.57 -98.43
CA GLU A 90 -25.96 7.71 -96.98
C GLU A 90 -25.77 6.36 -96.24
N PHE A 91 -26.31 5.27 -96.79
CA PHE A 91 -26.03 3.92 -96.28
C PHE A 91 -24.62 3.47 -96.63
N GLY A 92 -24.14 3.74 -97.85
CA GLY A 92 -22.79 3.47 -98.33
C GLY A 92 -21.73 4.17 -97.49
N LYS A 93 -21.90 5.47 -97.24
CA LYS A 93 -21.03 6.24 -96.34
C LYS A 93 -20.95 5.63 -94.95
N TRP A 94 -22.06 5.06 -94.45
CA TRP A 94 -22.05 4.35 -93.17
C TRP A 94 -21.38 2.96 -93.28
N LEU A 95 -21.79 2.15 -94.26
CA LEU A 95 -21.34 0.77 -94.50
C LEU A 95 -19.83 0.68 -94.73
N TYR A 96 -19.26 1.67 -95.41
CA TYR A 96 -17.84 1.71 -95.72
C TYR A 96 -17.02 2.60 -94.77
N SER A 97 -17.63 3.11 -93.68
CA SER A 97 -16.92 3.87 -92.65
C SER A 97 -16.50 3.00 -91.46
N ASP A 98 -15.64 3.56 -90.60
CA ASP A 98 -15.28 2.97 -89.31
C ASP A 98 -16.48 2.72 -88.39
N LYS A 99 -17.65 3.34 -88.66
CA LYS A 99 -18.89 3.07 -87.91
C LYS A 99 -19.34 1.62 -88.04
N ARG A 100 -19.17 1.01 -89.21
CA ARG A 100 -19.43 -0.43 -89.41
C ARG A 100 -18.52 -1.27 -88.52
N ASN A 101 -17.22 -1.02 -88.54
CA ASN A 101 -16.23 -1.77 -87.74
C ASN A 101 -16.53 -1.65 -86.23
N ASN A 102 -16.90 -0.45 -85.78
CA ASN A 102 -17.28 -0.20 -84.39
C ASN A 102 -18.51 -1.01 -83.95
N ILE A 103 -19.51 -1.12 -84.82
CA ILE A 103 -20.73 -1.89 -84.55
C ILE A 103 -20.48 -3.39 -84.64
N GLN A 104 -19.64 -3.86 -85.57
CA GLN A 104 -19.22 -5.27 -85.65
C GLN A 104 -18.45 -5.72 -84.41
N ASN A 105 -17.61 -4.87 -83.84
CA ASN A 105 -16.93 -5.17 -82.59
C ASN A 105 -17.87 -5.20 -81.38
N LEU A 106 -18.94 -4.40 -81.41
CA LEU A 106 -19.96 -4.37 -80.36
C LEU A 106 -20.91 -5.58 -80.46
N ILE A 107 -21.32 -5.95 -81.67
CA ILE A 107 -22.24 -7.05 -81.97
C ILE A 107 -21.60 -7.94 -83.04
N SER A 108 -20.74 -8.86 -82.59
CA SER A 108 -19.95 -9.72 -83.50
C SER A 108 -20.81 -10.59 -84.42
N SER A 109 -22.06 -10.86 -84.03
CA SER A 109 -23.02 -11.61 -84.83
C SER A 109 -23.54 -10.84 -86.06
N LEU A 110 -23.31 -9.52 -86.16
CA LEU A 110 -23.68 -8.72 -87.34
C LEU A 110 -22.69 -8.84 -88.50
N LYS A 111 -21.45 -9.28 -88.23
CA LYS A 111 -20.38 -9.35 -89.23
C LYS A 111 -20.80 -10.07 -90.54
N PRO A 112 -21.33 -11.31 -90.52
CA PRO A 112 -21.70 -12.02 -91.74
C PRO A 112 -22.83 -11.34 -92.51
N ILE A 113 -23.78 -10.70 -91.81
CA ILE A 113 -24.94 -10.05 -92.45
C ILE A 113 -24.52 -8.75 -93.14
N LEU A 114 -23.61 -7.99 -92.50
CA LEU A 114 -23.04 -6.76 -93.05
C LEU A 114 -22.08 -7.01 -94.23
N GLU A 115 -21.47 -8.18 -94.34
CA GLU A 115 -20.68 -8.57 -95.52
C GLU A 115 -21.62 -8.95 -96.68
N ASN A 116 -22.68 -9.72 -96.41
CA ASN A 116 -23.63 -10.16 -97.42
C ASN A 116 -24.42 -9.01 -98.06
N ILE A 117 -24.56 -7.87 -97.38
CA ILE A 117 -25.33 -6.72 -97.85
C ILE A 117 -24.58 -5.87 -98.89
N GLU A 118 -23.25 -5.97 -98.96
CA GLU A 118 -22.42 -5.18 -99.87
C GLU A 118 -22.73 -5.48 -101.34
N SER A 119 -22.84 -6.77 -101.68
CA SER A 119 -23.11 -7.21 -103.06
C SER A 119 -24.46 -6.74 -103.61
N PRO A 120 -25.62 -7.02 -102.96
CA PRO A 120 -26.91 -6.53 -103.46
C PRO A 120 -27.00 -5.00 -103.45
N HIS A 121 -26.34 -4.33 -102.50
CA HIS A 121 -26.25 -2.87 -102.47
C HIS A 121 -25.45 -2.30 -103.67
N ALA A 122 -24.29 -2.88 -103.99
CA ALA A 122 -23.50 -2.48 -105.16
C ALA A 122 -24.26 -2.70 -106.47
N LYS A 123 -24.91 -3.86 -106.62
CA LYS A 123 -25.73 -4.20 -107.81
C LYS A 123 -26.94 -3.28 -107.97
N LEU A 124 -27.54 -2.83 -106.86
CA LEU A 124 -28.65 -1.87 -106.88
C LEU A 124 -28.22 -0.53 -107.49
N HIS A 125 -27.03 -0.05 -107.11
CA HIS A 125 -26.47 1.17 -107.68
C HIS A 125 -25.98 0.97 -109.12
N GLU A 126 -25.36 -0.16 -109.43
CA GLU A 126 -24.96 -0.53 -110.81
C GLU A 126 -26.16 -0.61 -111.76
N SER A 127 -27.28 -1.19 -111.32
CA SER A 127 -28.50 -1.26 -112.14
C SER A 127 -29.06 0.13 -112.46
N SER A 128 -29.00 1.07 -111.51
CA SER A 128 -29.37 2.47 -111.75
C SER A 128 -28.41 3.19 -112.69
N ALA A 129 -27.10 2.94 -112.58
CA ALA A 129 -26.10 3.49 -113.48
C ALA A 129 -26.31 2.99 -114.91
N ASN A 130 -26.60 1.69 -115.08
CA ASN A 130 -26.91 1.06 -116.35
C ASN A 130 -28.19 1.66 -116.98
N ILE A 131 -29.24 1.85 -116.17
CA ILE A 131 -30.47 2.54 -116.60
C ILE A 131 -30.15 3.97 -117.07
N ILE A 132 -29.40 4.73 -116.29
CA ILE A 132 -29.04 6.12 -116.61
C ILE A 132 -28.15 6.21 -117.86
N GLN A 133 -27.23 5.27 -118.05
CA GLN A 133 -26.36 5.22 -119.22
C GLN A 133 -27.14 4.89 -120.50
N LEU A 134 -28.14 4.01 -120.43
CA LEU A 134 -29.04 3.74 -121.56
C LEU A 134 -29.74 5.01 -122.06
N TYR A 135 -30.18 5.86 -121.14
CA TYR A 135 -30.82 7.14 -121.45
C TYR A 135 -29.88 8.24 -121.95
N LYS A 136 -28.57 8.15 -121.68
CA LYS A 136 -27.56 9.10 -122.17
C LYS A 136 -27.12 8.83 -123.61
N ASN A 137 -27.23 7.59 -124.09
CA ASN A 137 -26.65 7.17 -125.37
C ASN A 137 -27.61 7.31 -126.56
N ASP A 138 -28.93 7.28 -126.35
CA ASP A 138 -29.95 7.42 -127.42
C ASP A 138 -31.34 7.72 -126.80
N LEU A 139 -32.26 8.34 -127.53
CA LEU A 139 -33.61 8.78 -127.06
C LEU A 139 -34.77 8.00 -127.73
N HIS A 140 -34.47 6.82 -128.26
CA HIS A 140 -35.44 5.96 -128.97
C HIS A 140 -36.47 5.30 -128.01
N PRO A 141 -37.76 5.16 -128.41
CA PRO A 141 -38.83 4.58 -127.56
C PRO A 141 -38.59 3.14 -127.05
N ASP A 142 -37.68 2.36 -127.65
CA ASP A 142 -37.32 1.01 -127.18
C ASP A 142 -36.42 1.00 -125.93
N ILE A 143 -35.82 2.15 -125.58
CA ILE A 143 -34.91 2.28 -124.43
C ILE A 143 -35.68 2.26 -123.12
N GLN A 144 -36.86 2.88 -123.08
CA GLN A 144 -37.74 2.88 -121.90
C GLN A 144 -38.13 1.44 -121.51
N LYS A 145 -38.41 0.58 -122.49
CA LYS A 145 -38.72 -0.83 -122.25
C LYS A 145 -37.54 -1.60 -121.67
N LYS A 146 -36.33 -1.41 -122.22
CA LYS A 146 -35.10 -2.04 -121.70
C LYS A 146 -34.73 -1.54 -120.30
N ALA A 147 -34.89 -0.24 -120.03
CA ALA A 147 -34.66 0.33 -118.73
C ALA A 147 -35.65 -0.18 -117.68
N PHE A 148 -36.92 -0.38 -118.06
CA PHE A 148 -37.92 -1.00 -117.19
C PHE A 148 -37.64 -2.49 -116.94
N GLU A 149 -37.09 -3.21 -117.92
CA GLU A 149 -36.63 -4.59 -117.73
C GLU A 149 -35.47 -4.68 -116.73
N ILE A 150 -34.48 -3.79 -116.79
CA ILE A 150 -33.39 -3.70 -115.78
C ILE A 150 -33.97 -3.34 -114.41
N TYR A 151 -34.89 -2.37 -114.34
CA TYR A 151 -35.50 -1.98 -113.06
C TYR A 151 -36.27 -3.15 -112.41
N LYS A 152 -37.05 -3.89 -113.20
CA LYS A 152 -37.84 -5.02 -112.73
C LYS A 152 -37.00 -6.25 -112.39
N ASN A 153 -35.97 -6.56 -113.17
CA ASN A 153 -35.21 -7.81 -113.04
C ASN A 153 -33.94 -7.65 -112.20
N GLU A 154 -33.42 -6.44 -112.03
CA GLU A 154 -32.20 -6.17 -111.27
C GLU A 154 -32.47 -5.22 -110.10
N THR A 155 -33.06 -4.04 -110.32
CA THR A 155 -33.25 -3.06 -109.22
C THR A 155 -34.22 -3.57 -108.14
N GLN A 156 -35.41 -4.02 -108.51
CA GLN A 156 -36.42 -4.48 -107.54
C GLN A 156 -35.97 -5.72 -106.73
N PRO A 157 -35.39 -6.77 -107.33
CA PRO A 157 -34.92 -7.93 -106.56
C PRO A 157 -33.77 -7.58 -105.61
N ASN A 158 -32.78 -6.80 -106.06
CA ASN A 158 -31.67 -6.37 -105.21
C ASN A 158 -32.15 -5.45 -104.07
N LEU A 159 -33.13 -4.58 -104.32
CA LEU A 159 -33.76 -3.76 -103.27
C LEU A 159 -34.47 -4.64 -102.24
N LYS A 160 -35.21 -5.67 -102.69
CA LYS A 160 -35.92 -6.57 -101.79
C LYS A 160 -34.97 -7.42 -100.94
N GLU A 161 -33.87 -7.88 -101.53
CA GLU A 161 -32.80 -8.60 -100.83
C GLU A 161 -32.13 -7.70 -99.80
N MET A 162 -31.84 -6.46 -100.17
CA MET A 162 -31.31 -5.42 -99.29
C MET A 162 -32.23 -5.16 -98.09
N GLN A 163 -33.55 -5.03 -98.29
CA GLN A 163 -34.51 -4.87 -97.20
C GLN A 163 -34.50 -6.07 -96.23
N ASN A 164 -34.42 -7.30 -96.75
CA ASN A 164 -34.38 -8.50 -95.92
C ASN A 164 -33.09 -8.54 -95.06
N LEU A 165 -31.94 -8.20 -95.65
CA LEU A 165 -30.67 -8.14 -94.93
C LEU A 165 -30.66 -6.99 -93.90
N LEU A 166 -31.22 -5.82 -94.23
CA LEU A 166 -31.39 -4.73 -93.27
C LEU A 166 -32.29 -5.14 -92.10
N ASP A 167 -33.41 -5.81 -92.36
CA ASP A 167 -34.30 -6.31 -91.30
C ASP A 167 -33.60 -7.35 -90.41
N GLN A 168 -32.79 -8.23 -90.99
CA GLN A 168 -31.96 -9.17 -90.23
C GLN A 168 -30.93 -8.44 -89.35
N ILE A 169 -30.24 -7.43 -89.88
CA ILE A 169 -29.28 -6.62 -89.10
C ILE A 169 -30.01 -5.92 -87.94
N ARG A 170 -31.18 -5.33 -88.20
CA ARG A 170 -31.99 -4.62 -87.21
C ARG A 170 -32.53 -5.55 -86.13
N ASN A 171 -33.04 -6.72 -86.51
CA ASN A 171 -33.51 -7.74 -85.55
C ASN A 171 -32.36 -8.28 -84.69
N GLN A 172 -31.19 -8.52 -85.29
CA GLN A 172 -30.01 -8.97 -84.56
C GLN A 172 -29.47 -7.87 -83.63
N ALA A 173 -29.55 -6.60 -84.02
CA ALA A 173 -29.24 -5.47 -83.14
C ALA A 173 -30.19 -5.43 -81.94
N ARG A 174 -31.50 -5.58 -82.14
CA ARG A 174 -32.51 -5.60 -81.07
C ARG A 174 -32.35 -6.77 -80.10
N GLN A 175 -31.98 -7.96 -80.58
CA GLN A 175 -31.84 -9.15 -79.73
C GLN A 175 -30.58 -9.17 -78.87
N ASN A 176 -29.51 -8.47 -79.29
CA ASN A 176 -28.26 -8.38 -78.53
C ASN A 176 -28.22 -7.20 -77.56
N ILE A 177 -29.29 -6.42 -77.49
CA ILE A 177 -29.47 -5.32 -76.53
C ILE A 177 -30.20 -5.86 -75.30
N MET A 178 -29.65 -5.65 -74.10
CA MET A 178 -30.40 -5.87 -72.86
C MET A 178 -31.63 -4.97 -72.84
N THR A 179 -32.78 -5.50 -72.44
CA THR A 179 -33.99 -4.68 -72.30
C THR A 179 -33.88 -3.74 -71.11
N ASP A 180 -34.57 -2.59 -71.16
CA ASP A 180 -34.66 -1.65 -70.04
C ASP A 180 -35.11 -2.35 -68.74
N GLU A 181 -35.94 -3.39 -68.85
CA GLU A 181 -36.40 -4.23 -67.74
C GLU A 181 -35.25 -4.99 -67.07
N GLN A 182 -34.32 -5.56 -67.86
CA GLN A 182 -33.17 -6.29 -67.32
C GLN A 182 -32.17 -5.34 -66.61
N ILE A 183 -32.00 -4.12 -67.11
CA ILE A 183 -31.18 -3.09 -66.44
C ILE A 183 -31.82 -2.67 -65.11
N LEU A 184 -33.15 -2.50 -65.07
CA LEU A 184 -33.88 -2.19 -63.83
C LEU A 184 -33.77 -3.31 -62.79
N ILE A 185 -33.83 -4.58 -63.20
CA ILE A 185 -33.63 -5.73 -62.31
C ILE A 185 -32.21 -5.73 -61.73
N ALA A 186 -31.18 -5.56 -62.57
CA ALA A 186 -29.78 -5.49 -62.12
C ALA A 186 -29.54 -4.32 -61.15
N SER A 187 -30.18 -3.17 -61.39
CA SER A 187 -30.14 -2.00 -60.53
C SER A 187 -30.82 -2.24 -59.17
N ARG A 188 -32.02 -2.84 -59.17
CA ARG A 188 -32.72 -3.22 -57.93
C ARG A 188 -31.93 -4.24 -57.13
N GLN A 189 -31.34 -5.22 -57.78
CA GLN A 189 -30.55 -6.26 -57.10
C GLN A 189 -29.25 -5.70 -56.51
N THR A 190 -28.54 -4.84 -57.23
CA THR A 190 -27.37 -4.12 -56.70
C THR A 190 -27.76 -3.28 -55.48
N ARG A 191 -28.85 -2.50 -55.58
CA ARG A 191 -29.36 -1.68 -54.48
C ARG A 191 -29.73 -2.52 -53.25
N PHE A 192 -30.40 -3.65 -53.47
CA PHE A 192 -30.78 -4.56 -52.39
C PHE A 192 -29.55 -5.15 -51.68
N ASN A 193 -28.58 -5.68 -52.44
CA ASN A 193 -27.36 -6.26 -51.87
C ASN A 193 -26.56 -5.26 -51.03
N VAL A 194 -26.40 -4.03 -51.54
CA VAL A 194 -25.71 -2.95 -50.81
C VAL A 194 -26.47 -2.57 -49.54
N ALA A 195 -27.80 -2.46 -49.61
CA ALA A 195 -28.64 -2.15 -48.45
C ALA A 195 -28.55 -3.24 -47.35
N VAL A 196 -28.61 -4.52 -47.73
CA VAL A 196 -28.52 -5.65 -46.80
C VAL A 196 -27.17 -5.66 -46.08
N ILE A 197 -26.06 -5.51 -46.81
CA ILE A 197 -24.72 -5.47 -46.22
C ILE A 197 -24.56 -4.25 -45.31
N GLY A 198 -25.09 -3.09 -45.71
CA GLY A 198 -25.10 -1.89 -44.89
C GLY A 198 -25.83 -2.09 -43.55
N ILE A 199 -27.01 -2.72 -43.58
CA ILE A 199 -27.77 -3.03 -42.36
C ILE A 199 -27.01 -4.01 -41.47
N ILE A 200 -26.43 -5.07 -42.03
CA ILE A 200 -25.63 -6.05 -41.28
C ILE A 200 -24.40 -5.36 -40.64
N ALA A 201 -23.74 -4.45 -41.36
CA ALA A 201 -22.61 -3.69 -40.86
C ALA A 201 -23.00 -2.79 -39.67
N ILE A 202 -24.14 -2.11 -39.75
CA ILE A 202 -24.64 -1.26 -38.65
C ILE A 202 -24.98 -2.12 -37.43
N ILE A 203 -25.75 -3.20 -37.61
CA ILE A 203 -26.16 -4.08 -36.51
C ILE A 203 -24.92 -4.71 -35.84
N SER A 204 -23.99 -5.25 -36.62
CA SER A 204 -22.76 -5.84 -36.09
C SER A 204 -21.90 -4.80 -35.37
N GLY A 205 -21.79 -3.57 -35.90
CA GLY A 205 -21.09 -2.46 -35.27
C GLY A 205 -21.70 -2.07 -33.92
N VAL A 206 -23.03 -1.94 -33.83
CA VAL A 206 -23.74 -1.64 -32.58
C VAL A 206 -23.55 -2.76 -31.55
N VAL A 207 -23.68 -4.02 -31.96
CA VAL A 207 -23.48 -5.17 -31.07
C VAL A 207 -22.04 -5.23 -30.55
N LEU A 208 -21.04 -5.05 -31.42
CA LEU A 208 -19.63 -5.00 -31.01
C LEU A 208 -19.36 -3.84 -30.05
N ALA A 209 -19.85 -2.64 -30.36
CA ALA A 209 -19.71 -1.48 -29.49
C ALA A 209 -20.32 -1.74 -28.11
N PHE A 210 -21.54 -2.30 -28.05
CA PHE A 210 -22.19 -2.67 -26.80
C PHE A 210 -21.37 -3.69 -26.00
N LEU A 211 -20.84 -4.73 -26.63
CA LEU A 211 -20.04 -5.75 -25.96
C LEU A 211 -18.70 -5.21 -25.43
N ILE A 212 -18.05 -4.32 -26.19
CA ILE A 212 -16.80 -3.65 -25.78
C ILE A 212 -17.07 -2.75 -24.58
N ILE A 213 -18.07 -1.86 -24.67
CA ILE A 213 -18.46 -0.95 -23.58
C ILE A 213 -18.80 -1.74 -22.32
N ARG A 214 -19.65 -2.78 -22.45
CA ARG A 214 -20.06 -3.61 -21.31
C ARG A 214 -18.89 -4.28 -20.60
N ASN A 215 -17.91 -4.79 -21.35
CA ASN A 215 -16.71 -5.40 -20.76
C ASN A 215 -15.81 -4.37 -20.08
N ILE A 216 -15.58 -3.22 -20.70
CA ILE A 216 -14.76 -2.14 -20.13
C ILE A 216 -15.39 -1.62 -18.85
N SER A 217 -16.68 -1.31 -18.86
CA SER A 217 -17.41 -0.84 -17.67
C SER A 217 -17.40 -1.88 -16.55
N LYS A 218 -17.47 -3.18 -16.85
CA LYS A 218 -17.37 -4.23 -15.85
C LYS A 218 -15.99 -4.23 -15.16
N ILE A 219 -14.90 -4.22 -15.94
CA ILE A 219 -13.54 -4.24 -15.40
C ILE A 219 -13.26 -2.97 -14.58
N LEU A 220 -13.69 -1.82 -15.09
CA LEU A 220 -13.55 -0.55 -14.37
C LEU A 220 -14.30 -0.58 -13.04
N ARG A 221 -15.53 -1.12 -12.99
CA ARG A 221 -16.29 -1.29 -11.74
C ARG A 221 -15.61 -2.23 -10.73
N GLU A 222 -15.00 -3.31 -11.21
CA GLU A 222 -14.25 -4.23 -10.34
C GLU A 222 -13.04 -3.50 -9.73
N ILE A 223 -12.25 -2.81 -10.56
CA ILE A 223 -11.09 -2.03 -10.10
C ILE A 223 -11.49 -0.88 -9.18
N THR A 224 -12.56 -0.13 -9.48
CA THR A 224 -13.03 0.94 -8.59
C THR A 224 -13.56 0.37 -7.28
N GLY A 225 -14.20 -0.80 -7.29
CA GLY A 225 -14.59 -1.53 -6.09
C GLY A 225 -13.40 -1.88 -5.21
N GLU A 226 -12.38 -2.51 -5.79
CA GLU A 226 -11.13 -2.85 -5.09
C GLU A 226 -10.42 -1.62 -4.53
N LEU A 227 -10.30 -0.54 -5.31
CA LEU A 227 -9.72 0.73 -4.87
C LEU A 227 -10.53 1.39 -3.75
N THR A 228 -11.87 1.33 -3.81
CA THR A 228 -12.75 1.86 -2.75
C THR A 228 -12.52 1.11 -1.46
N THR A 229 -12.49 -0.23 -1.51
CA THR A 229 -12.21 -1.06 -0.35
C THR A 229 -10.81 -0.80 0.21
N GLY A 230 -9.79 -0.73 -0.65
CA GLY A 230 -8.42 -0.43 -0.24
C GLY A 230 -8.29 0.95 0.41
N ALA A 231 -8.87 1.98 -0.18
CA ALA A 231 -8.86 3.33 0.40
C ALA A 231 -9.62 3.38 1.75
N GLY A 232 -10.75 2.68 1.86
CA GLY A 232 -11.48 2.54 3.12
C GLY A 232 -10.66 1.83 4.21
N GLN A 233 -9.91 0.79 3.86
CA GLN A 233 -8.99 0.10 4.77
C GLN A 233 -7.84 1.00 5.22
N ILE A 234 -7.21 1.74 4.29
CA ILE A 234 -6.14 2.69 4.62
C ILE A 234 -6.67 3.75 5.59
N SER A 235 -7.86 4.31 5.34
CA SER A 235 -8.48 5.30 6.22
C SER A 235 -8.75 4.73 7.62
N ALA A 236 -9.29 3.51 7.71
CA ALA A 236 -9.55 2.85 8.99
C ALA A 236 -8.27 2.59 9.79
N VAL A 237 -7.23 2.02 9.14
CA VAL A 237 -5.92 1.76 9.75
C VAL A 237 -5.25 3.08 10.17
N SER A 238 -5.36 4.12 9.35
CA SER A 238 -4.83 5.46 9.67
C SER A 238 -5.46 6.00 10.96
N ASN A 239 -6.78 5.91 11.13
CA ASN A 239 -7.46 6.32 12.36
C ASN A 239 -7.03 5.52 13.59
N GLU A 240 -6.81 4.21 13.43
CA GLU A 240 -6.33 3.35 14.52
C GLU A 240 -4.89 3.71 14.93
N ILE A 241 -4.01 3.97 13.96
CA ILE A 241 -2.64 4.43 14.22
C ILE A 241 -2.66 5.84 14.83
N ALA A 242 -3.54 6.75 14.40
CA ALA A 242 -3.70 8.07 15.01
C ALA A 242 -4.00 7.95 16.51
N SER A 243 -5.01 7.14 16.85
CA SER A 243 -5.42 6.91 18.24
C SER A 243 -4.29 6.27 19.05
N SER A 244 -3.60 5.29 18.47
CA SER A 244 -2.46 4.62 19.12
C SER A 244 -1.29 5.58 19.34
N SER A 245 -1.03 6.48 18.40
CA SER A 245 0.02 7.50 18.50
C SER A 245 -0.30 8.52 19.60
N GLN A 246 -1.56 8.98 19.67
CA GLN A 246 -1.99 9.88 20.73
C GLN A 246 -1.89 9.22 22.12
N GLU A 247 -2.26 7.94 22.24
CA GLU A 247 -2.08 7.19 23.48
C GLU A 247 -0.59 6.98 23.82
N LEU A 248 0.26 6.71 22.83
CA LEU A 248 1.70 6.61 23.04
C LEU A 248 2.29 7.93 23.55
N ALA A 249 1.89 9.07 22.97
CA ALA A 249 2.30 10.38 23.42
C ALA A 249 1.86 10.66 24.87
N ARG A 250 0.60 10.32 25.20
CA ARG A 250 0.06 10.45 26.56
C ARG A 250 0.85 9.60 27.55
N ARG A 251 1.09 8.33 27.23
CA ARG A 251 1.87 7.41 28.06
C ARG A 251 3.32 7.84 28.21
N ALA A 252 3.94 8.40 27.17
CA ALA A 252 5.27 8.97 27.27
C ALA A 252 5.30 10.17 28.22
N SER A 253 4.28 11.04 28.19
CA SER A 253 4.15 12.14 29.14
C SER A 253 3.99 11.64 30.59
N ASP A 254 3.07 10.70 30.83
CA ASP A 254 2.85 10.11 32.15
C ASP A 254 4.13 9.44 32.68
N GLN A 255 4.84 8.73 31.81
CA GLN A 255 6.11 8.08 32.14
C GLN A 255 7.21 9.10 32.47
N ALA A 256 7.26 10.24 31.77
CA ALA A 256 8.23 11.29 32.07
C ALA A 256 8.01 11.86 33.48
N ASP A 257 6.77 12.06 33.90
CA ASP A 257 6.45 12.55 35.25
C ASP A 257 6.78 11.51 36.33
N ALA A 258 6.47 10.23 36.08
CA ALA A 258 6.85 9.14 36.98
C ALA A 258 8.39 9.02 37.12
N LEU A 259 9.14 9.24 36.04
CA LEU A 259 10.61 9.23 36.07
C LEU A 259 11.17 10.43 36.85
N LYS A 260 10.57 11.63 36.76
CA LYS A 260 10.95 12.78 37.60
C LYS A 260 10.77 12.47 39.08
N GLU A 261 9.62 11.89 39.46
CA GLU A 261 9.37 11.50 40.85
C GLU A 261 10.36 10.43 41.32
N THR A 262 10.62 9.43 40.47
CA THR A 262 11.61 8.38 40.74
C THR A 262 13.00 8.97 40.95
N ALA A 263 13.43 9.93 40.12
CA ALA A 263 14.72 10.59 40.26
C ALA A 263 14.84 11.36 41.59
N VAL A 264 13.78 12.06 42.00
CA VAL A 264 13.71 12.74 43.31
C VAL A 264 13.83 11.75 44.45
N ASN A 265 13.10 10.63 44.39
CA ASN A 265 13.13 9.59 45.42
C ASN A 265 14.51 8.92 45.52
N VAL A 266 15.12 8.58 44.39
CA VAL A 266 16.48 8.02 44.33
C VAL A 266 17.50 8.98 44.96
N ASN A 267 17.40 10.28 44.64
CA ASN A 267 18.27 11.29 45.25
C ASN A 267 18.05 11.40 46.76
N ASN A 268 16.80 11.41 47.23
CA ASN A 268 16.48 11.47 48.66
C ASN A 268 17.04 10.26 49.42
N ILE A 269 16.92 9.05 48.86
CA ILE A 269 17.49 7.84 49.46
C ILE A 269 19.03 7.91 49.44
N ALA A 270 19.63 8.42 48.36
CA ALA A 270 21.09 8.53 48.27
C ALA A 270 21.65 9.49 49.33
N VAL A 271 20.99 10.63 49.56
CA VAL A 271 21.31 11.57 50.64
C VAL A 271 21.11 10.92 52.01
N SER A 272 20.00 10.20 52.21
CA SER A 272 19.71 9.48 53.46
C SER A 272 20.78 8.42 53.77
N GLY A 273 21.24 7.66 52.76
CA GLY A 273 22.33 6.69 52.90
C GLY A 273 23.65 7.34 53.32
N LYS A 274 24.03 8.47 52.72
CA LYS A 274 25.22 9.25 53.13
C LYS A 274 25.11 9.75 54.57
N ASN A 275 23.93 10.23 54.97
CA ASN A 275 23.68 10.66 56.34
C ASN A 275 23.77 9.50 57.33
N MET A 276 23.22 8.33 56.99
CA MET A 276 23.30 7.12 57.81
C MET A 276 24.76 6.66 57.98
N ALA A 277 25.57 6.69 56.92
CA ALA A 277 27.00 6.41 56.98
C ALA A 277 27.73 7.38 57.93
N LYS A 278 27.42 8.68 57.87
CA LYS A 278 28.00 9.68 58.79
C LYS A 278 27.59 9.44 60.25
N LEU A 279 26.30 9.17 60.50
CA LEU A 279 25.77 8.90 61.85
C LEU A 279 26.41 7.66 62.46
N THR A 280 26.55 6.59 61.68
CA THR A 280 27.17 5.34 62.13
C THR A 280 28.67 5.51 62.38
N LEU A 281 29.40 6.28 61.57
CA LEU A 281 30.78 6.65 61.87
C LEU A 281 30.90 7.41 63.21
N GLY A 282 30.01 8.37 63.46
CA GLY A 282 29.95 9.09 64.74
C GLY A 282 29.64 8.16 65.92
N ALA A 283 28.70 7.23 65.77
CA ALA A 283 28.38 6.24 66.79
C ALA A 283 29.57 5.32 67.11
N LYS A 284 30.31 4.88 66.08
CA LYS A 284 31.54 4.10 66.24
C LYS A 284 32.60 4.86 67.05
N GLN A 285 32.78 6.16 66.77
CA GLN A 285 33.71 6.98 67.55
C GLN A 285 33.30 7.05 69.02
N ARG A 286 32.03 7.37 69.32
CA ARG A 286 31.52 7.44 70.70
C ARG A 286 31.66 6.13 71.47
N MET A 287 31.54 5.02 70.75
CA MET A 287 31.68 3.70 71.34
C MET A 287 33.12 3.35 71.68
N ASN A 288 34.07 3.73 70.82
CA ASN A 288 35.50 3.64 71.15
C ASN A 288 35.85 4.51 72.37
N GLU A 289 35.30 5.73 72.46
CA GLU A 289 35.44 6.59 73.64
C GLU A 289 34.86 5.94 74.90
N ASN A 290 33.75 5.22 74.79
CA ASN A 290 33.14 4.49 75.91
C ASN A 290 34.00 3.30 76.35
N ILE A 291 34.50 2.50 75.39
CA ILE A 291 35.41 1.38 75.67
C ILE A 291 36.65 1.86 76.43
N ASP A 292 37.26 2.97 76.01
CA ASP A 292 38.41 3.57 76.70
C ASP A 292 38.08 4.02 78.14
N LYS A 293 36.93 4.68 78.34
CA LYS A 293 36.47 5.08 79.68
C LYS A 293 36.19 3.87 80.58
N SER A 294 35.49 2.86 80.07
CA SER A 294 35.22 1.62 80.79
C SER A 294 36.51 0.87 81.16
N ALA A 295 37.51 0.84 80.26
CA ALA A 295 38.82 0.25 80.55
C ALA A 295 39.53 0.97 81.71
N ARG A 296 39.50 2.31 81.74
CA ARG A 296 40.04 3.10 82.86
C ARG A 296 39.29 2.86 84.16
N SER A 297 37.95 2.77 84.12
CA SER A 297 37.15 2.41 85.29
C SER A 297 37.47 1.01 85.82
N LEU A 298 37.71 0.04 84.93
CA LEU A 298 38.12 -1.32 85.30
C LEU A 298 39.46 -1.31 86.05
N THR A 299 40.45 -0.56 85.57
CA THR A 299 41.74 -0.39 86.26
C THR A 299 41.56 0.19 87.67
N ALA A 300 40.75 1.24 87.82
CA ALA A 300 40.47 1.84 89.13
C ALA A 300 39.75 0.86 90.08
N LEU A 301 38.85 0.01 89.57
CA LEU A 301 38.17 -1.02 90.36
C LEU A 301 39.12 -2.14 90.80
N ILE A 302 40.13 -2.49 89.98
CA ILE A 302 41.18 -3.44 90.36
C ILE A 302 42.00 -2.89 91.53
N GLU A 303 42.43 -1.62 91.46
CA GLU A 303 43.14 -0.95 92.56
C GLU A 303 42.29 -0.89 93.83
N LEU A 304 41.00 -0.53 93.70
CA LEU A 304 40.09 -0.47 94.85
C LEU A 304 39.86 -1.85 95.48
N THR A 305 39.77 -2.90 94.66
CA THR A 305 39.66 -4.29 95.15
C THR A 305 40.91 -4.70 95.91
N GLN A 306 42.11 -4.31 95.44
CA GLN A 306 43.36 -4.54 96.17
C GLN A 306 43.37 -3.82 97.52
N ASN A 307 42.94 -2.56 97.57
CA ASN A 307 42.84 -1.80 98.82
C ASN A 307 41.87 -2.44 99.81
N ILE A 308 40.69 -2.89 99.37
CA ILE A 308 39.72 -3.58 100.23
C ILE A 308 40.29 -4.89 100.76
N ASN A 309 40.96 -5.69 99.93
CA ASN A 309 41.62 -6.92 100.38
C ASN A 309 42.71 -6.62 101.42
N GLN A 310 43.46 -5.53 101.26
CA GLN A 310 44.47 -5.11 102.23
C GLN A 310 43.83 -4.70 103.57
N ILE A 311 42.73 -3.93 103.54
CA ILE A 311 41.98 -3.54 104.75
C ILE A 311 41.39 -4.76 105.45
N GLU A 312 40.90 -5.77 104.71
CA GLU A 312 40.42 -7.04 105.27
C GLU A 312 41.55 -7.76 106.03
N GLN A 313 42.74 -7.87 105.41
CA GLN A 313 43.91 -8.49 106.05
C GLN A 313 44.38 -7.73 107.29
N ASP A 314 44.39 -6.40 107.24
CA ASP A 314 44.80 -5.57 108.37
C ASP A 314 43.76 -5.62 109.51
N SER A 315 42.48 -5.74 109.19
CA SER A 315 41.40 -5.95 110.17
C SER A 315 41.57 -7.29 110.91
N GLU A 316 41.92 -8.37 110.21
CA GLU A 316 42.24 -9.66 110.85
C GLU A 316 43.48 -9.58 111.76
N LYS A 317 44.51 -8.81 111.39
CA LYS A 317 45.66 -8.56 112.27
C LYS A 317 45.25 -7.80 113.53
N ILE A 318 44.45 -6.74 113.40
CA ILE A 318 43.93 -5.97 114.54
C ILE A 318 43.10 -6.87 115.46
N LYS A 319 42.28 -7.77 114.90
CA LYS A 319 41.49 -8.73 115.67
C LYS A 319 42.35 -9.59 116.59
N ASN A 320 43.48 -10.07 116.07
CA ASN A 320 44.45 -10.83 116.85
C ASN A 320 45.10 -9.98 117.95
N ILE A 321 45.39 -8.70 117.70
CA ILE A 321 45.92 -7.77 118.71
C ILE A 321 44.89 -7.56 119.82
N ILE A 322 43.63 -7.31 119.49
CA ILE A 322 42.54 -7.11 120.46
C ILE A 322 42.35 -8.36 121.33
N LYS A 323 42.44 -9.56 120.73
CA LYS A 323 42.41 -10.82 121.48
C LYS A 323 43.54 -10.92 122.51
N VAL A 324 44.77 -10.54 122.12
CA VAL A 324 45.91 -10.49 123.05
C VAL A 324 45.69 -9.47 124.17
N ILE A 325 45.08 -8.30 123.88
CA ILE A 325 44.75 -7.29 124.90
C ILE A 325 43.71 -7.81 125.90
N ASP A 326 42.70 -8.54 125.43
CA ASP A 326 41.71 -9.19 126.30
C ASP A 326 42.36 -10.26 127.20
N GLU A 327 43.25 -11.08 126.63
CA GLU A 327 44.06 -12.07 127.38
C GLU A 327 44.93 -11.42 128.45
N ILE A 328 45.63 -10.31 128.13
CA ILE A 328 46.44 -9.53 129.09
C ILE A 328 45.54 -8.94 130.19
N SER A 329 44.38 -8.41 129.82
CA SER A 329 43.42 -7.84 130.78
C SER A 329 42.89 -8.91 131.74
N PHE A 330 42.58 -10.10 131.24
CA PHE A 330 42.19 -11.24 132.07
C PHE A 330 43.30 -11.69 133.02
N GLN A 331 44.53 -11.82 132.53
CA GLN A 331 45.70 -12.14 133.37
C GLN A 331 45.94 -11.08 134.45
N THR A 332 45.81 -9.79 134.11
CA THR A 332 45.95 -8.67 135.05
C THR A 332 44.87 -8.69 136.12
N ASN A 333 43.62 -9.00 135.75
CA ASN A 333 42.51 -9.14 136.69
C ASN A 333 42.74 -10.30 137.68
N LEU A 334 43.29 -11.43 137.21
CA LEU A 334 43.67 -12.56 138.08
C LEU A 334 44.83 -12.22 139.03
N LEU A 335 45.87 -11.54 138.52
CA LEU A 335 47.00 -11.07 139.34
C LEU A 335 46.54 -10.09 140.42
N ALA A 336 45.68 -9.14 140.07
CA ALA A 336 45.11 -8.16 140.98
C ALA A 336 44.20 -8.81 142.04
N LEU A 337 43.43 -9.82 141.66
CA LEU A 337 42.65 -10.63 142.61
C LEU A 337 43.55 -11.35 143.61
N ASN A 338 44.62 -12.00 143.14
CA ASN A 338 45.60 -12.66 144.01
C ASN A 338 46.26 -11.65 144.96
N ALA A 339 46.63 -10.47 144.46
CA ALA A 339 47.20 -9.40 145.27
C ALA A 339 46.22 -8.86 146.32
N ALA A 340 44.93 -8.70 145.97
CA ALA A 340 43.90 -8.27 146.90
C ALA A 340 43.65 -9.30 148.02
N VAL A 341 43.71 -10.60 147.69
CA VAL A 341 43.62 -11.70 148.67
C VAL A 341 44.80 -11.68 149.62
N GLU A 342 46.03 -11.53 149.12
CA GLU A 342 47.23 -11.49 149.96
C GLU A 342 47.29 -10.21 150.82
N ALA A 343 46.81 -9.07 150.28
CA ALA A 343 46.66 -7.82 151.04
C ALA A 343 45.63 -7.95 152.18
N ALA A 344 44.49 -8.62 151.94
CA ALA A 344 43.51 -8.93 152.97
C ALA A 344 44.07 -9.86 154.06
N ARG A 345 44.94 -10.81 153.67
CA ARG A 345 45.63 -11.74 154.57
C ARG A 345 46.63 -11.04 155.50
N ALA A 346 47.21 -9.92 155.06
CA ALA A 346 48.15 -9.10 155.83
C ALA A 346 47.49 -8.15 156.86
N GLY A 347 46.15 -8.10 156.96
CA GLY A 347 45.43 -7.29 157.95
C GLY A 347 45.61 -5.78 157.78
N GLU A 348 45.75 -5.02 158.88
CA GLU A 348 45.90 -3.55 158.84
C GLU A 348 47.10 -3.08 158.02
N ALA A 349 48.22 -3.83 158.01
CA ALA A 349 49.42 -3.50 157.25
C ALA A 349 49.23 -3.59 155.72
N GLY A 350 48.25 -4.38 155.26
CA GLY A 350 47.93 -4.59 153.85
C GLY A 350 46.89 -3.64 153.27
N SER A 351 46.27 -2.78 154.08
CA SER A 351 45.12 -1.96 153.68
C SER A 351 45.40 -1.06 152.47
N GLY A 352 46.57 -0.41 152.40
CA GLY A 352 46.98 0.40 151.25
C GLY A 352 47.19 -0.42 149.97
N PHE A 353 47.73 -1.64 150.08
CA PHE A 353 47.92 -2.55 148.94
C PHE A 353 46.59 -3.13 148.44
N ALA A 354 45.62 -3.37 149.34
CA ALA A 354 44.29 -3.85 148.97
C ALA A 354 43.54 -2.82 148.09
N VAL A 355 43.68 -1.52 148.38
CA VAL A 355 43.09 -0.45 147.57
C VAL A 355 43.73 -0.41 146.17
N VAL A 356 45.06 -0.47 146.07
CA VAL A 356 45.77 -0.50 144.79
C VAL A 356 45.40 -1.76 143.99
N ALA A 357 45.33 -2.93 144.62
CA ALA A 357 44.91 -4.16 143.96
C ALA A 357 43.45 -4.09 143.47
N GLY A 358 42.55 -3.45 144.22
CA GLY A 358 41.18 -3.15 143.80
C GLY A 358 41.11 -2.24 142.57
N GLU A 359 41.94 -1.19 142.53
CA GLU A 359 42.00 -0.26 141.40
C GLU A 359 42.61 -0.92 140.14
N VAL A 360 43.68 -1.70 140.28
CA VAL A 360 44.27 -2.49 139.18
C VAL A 360 43.27 -3.50 138.64
N ARG A 361 42.50 -4.15 139.52
CA ARG A 361 41.42 -5.06 139.12
C ARG A 361 40.31 -4.35 138.35
N ASN A 362 39.89 -3.17 138.83
CA ASN A 362 38.89 -2.35 138.15
C ASN A 362 39.37 -1.94 136.75
N LEU A 363 40.62 -1.49 136.63
CA LEU A 363 41.25 -1.14 135.36
C LEU A 363 41.30 -2.34 134.41
N ALA A 364 41.67 -3.53 134.90
CA ALA A 364 41.72 -4.75 134.10
C ALA A 364 40.33 -5.16 133.57
N VAL A 365 39.27 -5.07 134.39
CA VAL A 365 37.88 -5.32 133.94
C VAL A 365 37.45 -4.29 132.89
N ARG A 366 37.80 -3.01 133.09
CA ARG A 366 37.52 -1.94 132.11
C ARG A 366 38.26 -2.17 130.79
N SER A 367 39.52 -2.61 130.84
CA SER A 367 40.30 -2.93 129.64
C SER A 367 39.74 -4.13 128.87
N ALA A 368 39.33 -5.19 129.57
CA ALA A 368 38.65 -6.34 128.95
C ALA A 368 37.34 -5.93 128.26
N LYS A 369 36.53 -5.07 128.93
CA LYS A 369 35.30 -4.55 128.33
C LYS A 369 35.57 -3.71 127.09
N ALA A 370 36.57 -2.81 127.13
CA ALA A 370 36.96 -2.01 125.97
C ALA A 370 37.50 -2.87 124.81
N ALA A 371 38.26 -3.93 125.12
CA ALA A 371 38.74 -4.89 124.12
C ALA A 371 37.56 -5.63 123.46
N GLN A 372 36.59 -6.12 124.25
CA GLN A 372 35.39 -6.77 123.73
C GLN A 372 34.55 -5.83 122.85
N ASP A 373 34.34 -4.58 123.27
CA ASP A 373 33.60 -3.59 122.50
C ASP A 373 34.33 -3.25 121.18
N THR A 374 35.66 -3.18 121.20
CA THR A 374 36.48 -2.99 119.99
C THR A 374 36.41 -4.20 119.07
N GLN A 375 36.40 -5.42 119.62
CA GLN A 375 36.23 -6.64 118.84
C GLN A 375 34.88 -6.67 118.12
N TYR A 376 33.80 -6.30 118.80
CA TYR A 376 32.46 -6.21 118.19
C TYR A 376 32.45 -5.23 117.01
N LEU A 377 32.98 -4.02 117.18
CA LEU A 377 33.08 -3.02 116.10
C LEU A 377 33.93 -3.52 114.92
N LEU A 378 34.97 -4.28 115.20
CA LEU A 378 35.84 -4.86 114.18
C LEU A 378 35.16 -6.00 113.40
N GLU A 379 34.34 -6.82 114.05
CA GLU A 379 33.53 -7.85 113.39
C GLU A 379 32.48 -7.22 112.45
N GLU A 380 31.83 -6.14 112.89
CA GLU A 380 30.90 -5.37 112.07
C GLU A 380 31.61 -4.71 110.87
N THR A 381 32.80 -4.13 111.11
CA THR A 381 33.64 -3.53 110.06
C THR A 381 34.09 -4.57 109.04
N THR A 382 34.52 -5.76 109.48
CA THR A 382 34.94 -6.86 108.61
C THR A 382 33.78 -7.37 107.75
N THR A 383 32.58 -7.46 108.32
CA THR A 383 31.36 -7.82 107.59
C THR A 383 31.02 -6.78 106.51
N SER A 384 31.18 -5.49 106.82
CA SER A 384 31.00 -4.38 105.88
C SER A 384 32.02 -4.43 104.74
N ILE A 385 33.30 -4.71 105.04
CA ILE A 385 34.38 -4.87 104.05
C ILE A 385 34.08 -6.04 103.10
N LYS A 386 33.68 -7.21 103.61
CA LYS A 386 33.31 -8.37 102.78
C LYS A 386 32.15 -8.07 101.84
N SER A 387 31.13 -7.36 102.34
CA SER A 387 29.99 -6.92 101.54
C SER A 387 30.43 -5.93 100.45
N GLY A 388 31.30 -4.97 100.78
CA GLY A 388 31.91 -4.05 99.81
C GLY A 388 32.75 -4.75 98.75
N ALA A 389 33.55 -5.75 99.13
CA ALA A 389 34.34 -6.56 98.19
C ALA A 389 33.43 -7.33 97.20
N SER A 390 32.32 -7.88 97.69
CA SER A 390 31.34 -8.55 96.82
C SER A 390 30.68 -7.58 95.84
N ALA A 391 30.28 -6.39 96.30
CA ALA A 391 29.71 -5.36 95.45
C ALA A 391 30.70 -4.91 94.35
N LEU A 392 31.99 -4.73 94.69
CA LEU A 392 33.02 -4.39 93.70
C LEU A 392 33.24 -5.47 92.66
N ARG A 393 33.20 -6.75 93.04
CA ARG A 393 33.30 -7.86 92.08
C ARG A 393 32.15 -7.82 91.07
N GLN A 394 30.93 -7.56 91.55
CA GLN A 394 29.77 -7.44 90.67
C GLN A 394 29.90 -6.25 89.72
N VAL A 395 30.32 -5.07 90.21
CA VAL A 395 30.58 -3.90 89.36
C VAL A 395 31.67 -4.22 88.31
N ASN A 396 32.73 -4.95 88.69
CA ASN A 396 33.79 -5.36 87.77
C ASN A 396 33.27 -6.27 86.64
N ASP A 397 32.35 -7.19 86.94
CA ASP A 397 31.73 -8.05 85.93
C ASP A 397 30.76 -7.27 85.02
N ASP A 398 29.98 -6.34 85.57
CA ASP A 398 29.12 -5.44 84.78
C ASP A 398 29.93 -4.61 83.78
N PHE A 399 31.09 -4.08 84.18
CA PHE A 399 31.98 -3.33 83.27
C PHE A 399 32.55 -4.21 82.15
N LYS A 400 32.86 -5.50 82.40
CA LYS A 400 33.29 -6.43 81.34
C LYS A 400 32.18 -6.64 80.31
N ASP A 401 30.94 -6.82 80.76
CA ASP A 401 29.79 -7.00 79.88
C ASP A 401 29.46 -5.73 79.08
N ILE A 402 29.64 -4.55 79.68
CA ILE A 402 29.55 -3.25 78.97
C ILE A 402 30.57 -3.17 77.84
N VAL A 403 31.84 -3.49 78.11
CA VAL A 403 32.91 -3.47 77.09
C VAL A 403 32.61 -4.46 75.96
N LYS A 404 32.18 -5.69 76.29
CA LYS A 404 31.80 -6.70 75.32
C LYS A 404 30.62 -6.23 74.44
N SER A 405 29.59 -5.65 75.06
CA SER A 405 28.41 -5.14 74.35
C SER A 405 28.77 -3.97 73.42
N ALA A 406 29.63 -3.07 73.87
CA ALA A 406 30.15 -1.97 73.07
C ALA A 406 30.97 -2.48 71.87
N ALA A 407 31.80 -3.52 72.04
CA ALA A 407 32.55 -4.11 70.92
C ALA A 407 31.62 -4.67 69.82
N ILE A 408 30.59 -5.44 70.21
CA ILE A 408 29.59 -6.02 69.29
C ILE A 408 28.81 -4.91 68.57
N LEU A 409 28.41 -3.87 69.30
CA LEU A 409 27.71 -2.74 68.70
C LEU A 409 28.62 -2.03 67.68
N GLY A 410 29.94 -1.94 67.92
CA GLY A 410 30.94 -1.41 66.98
C GLY A 410 31.01 -2.15 65.67
N GLU A 411 31.01 -3.48 65.72
CA GLU A 411 30.97 -4.33 64.54
C GLU A 411 29.68 -4.15 63.74
N LYS A 412 28.53 -4.11 64.42
CA LYS A 412 27.22 -3.88 63.78
C LYS A 412 27.16 -2.50 63.13
N THR A 413 27.61 -1.46 63.82
CA THR A 413 27.66 -0.10 63.28
C THR A 413 28.57 -0.02 62.05
N ALA A 414 29.73 -0.67 62.06
CA ALA A 414 30.61 -0.73 60.89
C ALA A 414 29.95 -1.46 59.70
N SER A 415 29.19 -2.53 59.96
CA SER A 415 28.42 -3.24 58.94
C SER A 415 27.32 -2.36 58.33
N ILE A 416 26.62 -1.57 59.16
CA ILE A 416 25.61 -0.59 58.67
C ILE A 416 26.29 0.48 57.82
N THR A 417 27.42 1.05 58.25
CA THR A 417 28.17 2.04 57.45
C THR A 417 28.51 1.49 56.06
N ASN A 418 29.04 0.26 56.00
CA ASN A 418 29.39 -0.38 54.72
C ASN A 418 28.14 -0.62 53.84
N ALA A 419 27.05 -1.09 54.43
CA ALA A 419 25.78 -1.28 53.71
C ALA A 419 25.24 0.05 53.16
N SER A 420 25.27 1.13 53.95
CA SER A 420 24.86 2.46 53.51
C SER A 420 25.71 3.01 52.37
N VAL A 421 27.03 2.82 52.40
CA VAL A 421 27.92 3.21 51.29
C VAL A 421 27.61 2.42 50.02
N LYS A 422 27.46 1.10 50.12
CA LYS A 422 27.07 0.25 48.98
C LYS A 422 25.72 0.68 48.39
N GLN A 423 24.74 0.95 49.25
CA GLN A 423 23.43 1.42 48.83
C GLN A 423 23.52 2.77 48.09
N SER A 424 24.31 3.72 48.59
CA SER A 424 24.54 4.99 47.89
C SER A 424 25.15 4.79 46.50
N ASN A 425 26.10 3.87 46.34
CA ASN A 425 26.70 3.56 45.03
C ASN A 425 25.69 2.86 44.09
N GLN A 426 24.85 1.95 44.60
CA GLN A 426 23.82 1.30 43.79
C GLN A 426 22.76 2.30 43.29
N LEU A 427 22.46 3.32 44.08
CA LEU A 427 21.54 4.39 43.67
C LEU A 427 22.09 5.25 42.53
N GLU A 428 23.42 5.32 42.36
CA GLU A 428 24.04 5.97 41.20
C GLU A 428 23.71 5.21 39.91
N ASN A 429 23.81 3.88 39.92
CA ASN A 429 23.40 3.05 38.77
C ASN A 429 21.90 3.20 38.44
N ILE A 430 21.05 3.29 39.47
CA ILE A 430 19.60 3.51 39.29
C ILE A 430 19.33 4.90 38.70
N LYS A 431 20.07 5.92 39.14
CA LYS A 431 19.99 7.27 38.57
C LYS A 431 20.33 7.25 37.08
N ASP A 432 21.43 6.61 36.69
CA ASP A 432 21.84 6.51 35.29
C ASP A 432 20.80 5.77 34.44
N SER A 433 20.24 4.68 34.97
CA SER A 433 19.14 3.94 34.32
C SER A 433 17.88 4.80 34.16
N THR A 434 17.58 5.66 35.14
CA THR A 434 16.44 6.60 35.07
C THR A 434 16.65 7.63 33.96
N THR A 435 17.87 8.14 33.79
CA THR A 435 18.22 9.05 32.69
C THR A 435 18.14 8.37 31.31
N GLN A 436 18.51 7.10 31.20
CA GLN A 436 18.31 6.33 29.97
C GLN A 436 16.83 6.14 29.65
N LEU A 437 16.01 5.82 30.65
CA LEU A 437 14.55 5.72 30.49
C LEU A 437 13.93 7.05 30.08
N GLU A 438 14.43 8.18 30.59
CA GLU A 438 13.98 9.52 30.18
C GLU A 438 14.27 9.76 28.69
N THR A 439 15.46 9.36 28.22
CA THR A 439 15.82 9.45 26.80
C THR A 439 14.88 8.62 25.91
N ILE A 440 14.61 7.37 26.30
CA ILE A 440 13.67 6.50 25.57
C ILE A 440 12.25 7.09 25.61
N THR A 441 11.84 7.67 26.73
CA THR A 441 10.53 8.30 26.88
C THR A 441 10.38 9.49 25.92
N GLN A 442 11.41 10.31 25.79
CA GLN A 442 11.45 11.40 24.80
C GLN A 442 11.41 10.87 23.36
N GLN A 443 12.13 9.78 23.06
CA GLN A 443 12.08 9.14 21.74
C GLN A 443 10.69 8.60 21.42
N ASN A 444 9.99 8.01 22.39
CA ASN A 444 8.61 7.54 22.22
C ASN A 444 7.65 8.70 21.93
N ALA A 445 7.79 9.83 22.61
CA ALA A 445 7.00 11.03 22.34
C ALA A 445 7.25 11.56 20.92
N ALA A 446 8.53 11.66 20.51
CA ALA A 446 8.89 12.08 19.15
C ALA A 446 8.38 11.10 18.08
N ALA A 447 8.46 9.79 18.34
CA ALA A 447 7.92 8.77 17.44
C ALA A 447 6.40 8.88 17.30
N ALA A 448 5.69 9.16 18.39
CA ALA A 448 4.24 9.40 18.35
C ALA A 448 3.87 10.61 17.48
N GLU A 449 4.64 11.71 17.55
CA GLU A 449 4.45 12.87 16.66
C GLU A 449 4.72 12.51 15.19
N GLN A 450 5.80 11.77 14.91
CA GLN A 450 6.12 11.31 13.57
C GLN A 450 5.05 10.39 12.98
N PHE A 451 4.53 9.46 13.77
CA PHE A 451 3.44 8.59 13.33
C PHE A 451 2.16 9.38 13.07
N SER A 452 1.86 10.39 13.89
CA SER A 452 0.70 11.25 13.66
C SER A 452 0.79 11.98 12.32
N ALA A 453 1.97 12.54 11.98
CA ALA A 453 2.20 13.17 10.69
C ALA A 453 2.11 12.18 9.51
N ALA A 454 2.69 10.98 9.64
CA ALA A 454 2.60 9.94 8.61
C ALA A 454 1.15 9.48 8.39
N VAL A 455 0.35 9.43 9.44
CA VAL A 455 -1.07 9.07 9.39
C VAL A 455 -1.91 10.14 8.71
N GLU A 456 -1.63 11.43 8.93
CA GLU A 456 -2.28 12.51 8.19
C GLU A 456 -2.03 12.38 6.69
N GLU A 457 -0.80 12.04 6.30
CA GLU A 457 -0.44 11.78 4.90
C GLU A 457 -1.20 10.57 4.33
N LEU A 458 -1.26 9.44 5.06
CA LEU A 458 -2.01 8.25 4.64
C LEU A 458 -3.51 8.53 4.49
N SER A 459 -4.09 9.29 5.42
CA SER A 459 -5.50 9.70 5.36
C SER A 459 -5.77 10.58 4.12
N SER A 460 -4.86 11.51 3.83
CA SER A 460 -4.91 12.32 2.61
C SER A 460 -4.84 11.46 1.34
N GLN A 461 -3.92 10.49 1.27
CA GLN A 461 -3.80 9.57 0.13
C GLN A 461 -5.03 8.68 -0.06
N ALA A 462 -5.66 8.23 1.03
CA ALA A 462 -6.93 7.52 0.98
C ALA A 462 -8.04 8.40 0.39
N SER A 463 -8.12 9.68 0.80
CA SER A 463 -9.07 10.64 0.26
C SER A 463 -8.87 10.89 -1.24
N VAL A 464 -7.61 11.06 -1.67
CA VAL A 464 -7.26 11.22 -3.10
C VAL A 464 -7.66 9.97 -3.90
N SER A 465 -7.43 8.77 -3.36
CA SER A 465 -7.83 7.52 -4.01
C SER A 465 -9.35 7.42 -4.18
N LEU A 466 -10.12 7.82 -3.16
CA LEU A 466 -11.59 7.88 -3.25
C LEU A 466 -12.07 8.92 -4.28
N GLU A 467 -11.38 10.05 -4.42
CA GLU A 467 -11.69 11.03 -5.46
C GLU A 467 -11.47 10.45 -6.87
N ILE A 468 -10.34 9.76 -7.08
CA ILE A 468 -10.05 9.07 -8.35
C ILE A 468 -11.10 8.02 -8.65
N VAL A 469 -11.50 7.22 -7.66
CA VAL A 469 -12.60 6.24 -7.78
C VAL A 469 -13.89 6.93 -8.22
N ASN A 470 -14.23 8.07 -7.63
CA ASN A 470 -15.46 8.80 -7.96
C ASN A 470 -15.43 9.31 -9.42
N ARG A 471 -14.28 9.82 -9.87
CA ARG A 471 -14.07 10.22 -11.27
C ARG A 471 -14.19 9.03 -12.23
N LEU A 472 -13.66 7.87 -11.87
CA LEU A 472 -13.79 6.64 -12.66
C LEU A 472 -15.23 6.12 -12.69
N ALA A 473 -15.97 6.22 -11.59
CA ALA A 473 -17.37 5.83 -11.52
C ALA A 473 -18.23 6.62 -12.52
N LEU A 474 -18.01 7.94 -12.61
CA LEU A 474 -18.66 8.81 -13.60
C LEU A 474 -18.44 8.35 -15.05
N LEU A 475 -17.22 7.89 -15.39
CA LEU A 475 -16.89 7.38 -16.72
C LEU A 475 -17.60 6.07 -17.06
N THR A 476 -17.93 5.25 -16.05
CA THR A 476 -18.65 3.97 -16.26
C THR A 476 -20.17 4.11 -16.30
N GLY A 477 -20.68 5.34 -16.20
CA GLY A 477 -22.12 5.62 -16.14
C GLY A 477 -22.76 5.15 -14.83
N ASP A 478 -21.97 4.83 -13.80
CA ASP A 478 -22.49 4.70 -12.44
C ASP A 478 -22.86 6.09 -11.95
N LYS A 479 -24.12 6.47 -12.16
CA LYS A 479 -24.75 7.54 -11.40
C LYS A 479 -25.05 6.98 -10.01
N LYS A 480 -24.13 7.22 -9.07
CA LYS A 480 -24.51 7.32 -7.67
C LYS A 480 -24.91 8.76 -7.37
#